data_AF-A0ABD3TP61-F1
#
_entry.id   AF-A0ABD3TP61-F1
#
_cell.length_a   1.000
_cell.length_b   1.000
_cell.length_c   1.000
_cell.angle_alpha   90.00
_cell.angle_beta   90.00
_cell.angle_gamma   90.00
#
_symmetry.space_group_name_H-M   'P 1'
#
loop_
_entity.id
_entity.type
_entity.pdbx_description
1 polymer ?
#
loop_
_entity_poly.entity_id
_entity_poly.type
_entity_poly.pdbx_seq_one_letter_code
_entity_poly.pdbx_strand_id
1 'polypeptide(L)'
;MSMDWIIPFTDHSEILGYIRLNDKYYPHFKDCIGAIDGTHIKALLPKEAQAPFIGRKGMPTKNILVACDFDMCFTLYCLDY
;
A
#
# COMPACT_ATOMS: atom_id res chain seq x y z
N MET A 1 14.93 8.11 7.09
CA MET A 1 13.78 7.53 6.38
C MET A 1 13.49 6.22 7.09
N SER A 2 12.30 6.05 7.69
CA SER A 2 11.88 4.75 8.21
C SER A 2 11.46 3.88 7.03
N MET A 3 11.75 2.59 7.08
CA MET A 3 11.41 1.65 6.02
C MET A 3 10.76 0.45 6.69
N ASP A 4 9.47 0.28 6.43
CA ASP A 4 8.69 -0.82 7.00
C ASP A 4 8.68 -1.95 5.98
N TRP A 5 9.24 -3.10 6.36
CA TRP A 5 9.35 -4.28 5.50
C TRP A 5 8.27 -5.28 5.87
N ILE A 6 7.46 -5.68 4.89
CA ILE A 6 6.52 -6.80 5.02
C ILE A 6 7.12 -7.97 4.24
N ILE A 7 7.38 -9.07 4.95
CA ILE A 7 7.95 -10.28 4.35
C ILE A 7 6.82 -11.30 4.18
N PRO A 8 6.47 -11.69 2.95
CA PRO A 8 5.48 -12.74 2.71
C PRO A 8 6.01 -14.09 3.20
N PHE A 9 5.12 -14.97 3.65
CA PHE A 9 5.48 -16.35 4.02
C PHE A 9 5.80 -17.23 2.80
N THR A 10 5.35 -16.82 1.62
CA THR A 10 5.57 -17.49 0.34
C THR A 10 6.74 -16.87 -0.40
N ASP A 11 7.51 -17.71 -1.10
CA ASP A 11 8.57 -17.22 -1.98
C ASP A 11 7.96 -16.52 -3.20
N HIS A 12 8.31 -15.25 -3.36
CA HIS A 12 7.94 -14.41 -4.50
C HIS A 12 9.22 -13.88 -5.16
N SER A 13 10.21 -14.76 -5.32
CA SER A 13 11.55 -14.47 -5.85
C SER A 13 11.58 -13.99 -7.31
N GLU A 14 10.47 -14.02 -8.03
CA GLU A 14 10.40 -13.54 -9.42
C GLU A 14 10.29 -12.02 -9.49
N ILE A 15 11.44 -11.35 -9.40
CA ILE A 15 11.58 -9.97 -9.83
C ILE A 15 11.46 -9.94 -11.36
N LEU A 16 10.57 -9.09 -11.89
CA LEU A 16 10.41 -8.92 -13.32
C LEU A 16 11.74 -8.57 -13.99
N GLY A 17 12.01 -9.21 -15.14
CA GLY A 17 13.31 -9.14 -15.83
C GLY A 17 13.78 -7.72 -16.13
N TYR A 18 12.87 -6.76 -16.35
CA TYR A 18 13.24 -5.37 -16.61
C TYR A 18 13.83 -4.62 -15.40
N ILE A 19 13.53 -5.05 -14.18
CA ILE A 19 14.16 -4.51 -12.96
C ILE A 19 15.49 -5.21 -12.72
N ARG A 20 15.51 -6.53 -12.86
CA ARG A 20 16.72 -7.36 -12.68
C ARG A 20 17.85 -6.98 -13.63
N LEU A 21 17.53 -6.60 -14.87
CA LEU A 21 18.52 -6.21 -15.89
C LEU A 21 18.91 -4.73 -15.83
N ASN A 22 18.37 -3.96 -14.88
CA ASN A 22 18.63 -2.54 -14.77
C ASN A 22 19.48 -2.23 -13.53
N ASP A 23 20.78 -2.00 -13.74
CA ASP A 23 21.75 -1.71 -12.67
C ASP A 23 21.38 -0.52 -11.79
N LYS A 24 20.59 0.43 -12.31
CA LYS A 24 20.11 1.58 -11.54
C LYS A 24 19.00 1.20 -10.57
N TYR A 25 18.10 0.29 -10.95
CA TYR A 25 16.92 -0.07 -10.15
C TYR A 25 17.16 -1.31 -9.28
N TYR A 26 17.92 -2.27 -9.78
CA TYR A 26 18.13 -3.55 -9.10
C TYR A 26 18.58 -3.42 -7.62
N PRO A 27 19.52 -2.54 -7.23
CA PRO A 27 19.91 -2.41 -5.82
C PRO A 27 18.79 -1.95 -4.89
N HIS A 28 17.76 -1.26 -5.41
CA HIS A 28 16.65 -0.72 -4.64
C HIS A 28 15.45 -1.68 -4.56
N PHE A 29 15.30 -2.54 -5.56
CA PHE A 29 14.14 -3.43 -5.70
C PHE A 29 14.52 -4.91 -5.65
N LYS A 30 15.76 -5.23 -5.26
CA LYS A 30 16.17 -6.60 -5.01
C LYS A 30 15.26 -7.20 -3.93
N ASP A 31 14.67 -8.36 -4.25
CA ASP A 31 13.74 -9.13 -3.41
C ASP A 31 12.44 -8.36 -3.05
N CYS A 32 12.17 -7.25 -3.73
CA CYS A 32 10.93 -6.52 -3.62
C CYS A 32 9.85 -7.22 -4.45
N ILE A 33 8.63 -7.31 -3.92
CA ILE A 33 7.46 -7.92 -4.59
C ILE A 33 6.48 -6.88 -5.13
N GLY A 34 6.62 -5.62 -4.67
CA GLY A 34 5.66 -4.56 -4.92
C GLY A 34 5.82 -3.38 -3.96
N ALA A 35 4.94 -2.39 -4.07
CA ALA A 35 4.89 -1.22 -3.20
C ALA A 35 3.63 -1.23 -2.34
N ILE A 36 3.73 -0.65 -1.13
CA ILE A 36 2.58 -0.44 -0.24
C ILE A 36 2.56 1.02 0.18
N ASP A 37 1.40 1.65 0.09
CA ASP A 37 1.19 3.02 0.59
C ASP A 37 -0.19 3.18 1.24
N GLY A 38 -0.31 4.14 2.15
CA GLY A 38 -1.56 4.50 2.81
C GLY A 38 -2.26 5.66 2.11
N THR A 39 -3.52 5.49 1.73
CA THR A 39 -4.32 6.56 1.13
C THR A 39 -5.64 6.77 1.85
N HIS A 40 -6.04 8.05 2.00
CA HIS A 40 -7.31 8.41 2.61
C HIS A 40 -8.42 8.45 1.56
N ILE A 41 -9.39 7.55 1.69
CA ILE A 41 -10.63 7.58 0.90
C ILE A 41 -11.77 8.19 1.72
N LYS A 42 -12.75 8.80 1.05
CA LYS A 42 -13.95 9.32 1.73
C LYS A 42 -14.75 8.17 2.31
N ALA A 43 -15.16 8.31 3.58
CA ALA A 43 -16.06 7.37 4.23
C ALA A 43 -17.51 7.87 4.11
N LEU A 44 -18.38 7.05 3.51
CA LEU A 44 -19.81 7.33 3.42
C LEU A 44 -20.53 6.58 4.55
N LEU A 45 -20.82 7.31 5.62
CA LEU A 45 -21.39 6.78 6.87
C LEU A 45 -22.54 7.67 7.35
N PRO A 46 -23.50 7.14 8.14
CA PRO A 46 -24.47 7.96 8.86
C PRO A 46 -23.78 9.02 9.72
N LYS A 47 -24.40 10.20 9.89
CA LYS A 47 -23.77 11.34 10.60
C LYS A 47 -23.32 10.98 12.00
N GLU A 48 -24.09 10.14 12.67
CA GLU A 48 -23.88 9.68 14.05
C GLU A 48 -22.62 8.81 14.16
N ALA A 49 -22.23 8.14 13.07
CA ALA A 49 -21.07 7.26 13.00
C ALA A 49 -19.83 7.94 12.37
N GLN A 50 -19.94 9.20 11.93
CA GLN A 50 -18.83 9.89 11.23
C GLN A 50 -17.73 10.37 12.16
N ALA A 51 -18.03 10.68 13.42
CA ALA A 51 -17.10 11.30 14.36
C ALA A 51 -15.73 10.61 14.46
N PRO A 52 -15.62 9.26 14.50
CA PRO A 52 -14.32 8.57 14.53
C PRO A 52 -13.49 8.70 13.25
N PHE A 53 -14.12 9.03 12.12
CA PHE A 53 -13.50 9.06 10.80
C PHE A 53 -13.13 10.48 10.35
N ILE A 54 -13.45 11.53 11.11
CA ILE A 54 -13.16 12.90 10.74
C ILE A 54 -11.65 13.16 10.89
N GLY A 55 -10.97 13.32 9.75
CA GLY A 55 -9.56 13.68 9.71
C GLY A 55 -9.34 15.19 9.86
N ARG A 56 -8.08 15.61 9.74
CA ARG A 56 -7.65 17.03 9.82
C ARG A 56 -8.43 17.98 8.89
N LYS A 57 -8.93 17.49 7.76
CA LYS A 57 -9.67 18.29 6.77
C LYS A 57 -11.18 18.39 7.06
N GLY A 58 -11.64 17.91 8.21
CA GLY A 58 -13.05 17.99 8.63
C GLY A 58 -14.00 17.07 7.87
N MET A 59 -13.49 16.25 6.94
CA MET A 59 -14.26 15.26 6.19
C MET A 59 -14.04 13.86 6.78
N PRO A 60 -15.08 13.02 6.83
CA PRO A 60 -14.93 11.61 7.16
C PRO A 60 -14.09 10.90 6.10
N THR A 61 -12.96 10.33 6.52
CA THR A 61 -12.06 9.55 5.67
C THR A 61 -11.57 8.31 6.39
N LYS A 62 -11.31 7.24 5.63
CA LYS A 62 -10.64 6.05 6.14
C LYS A 62 -9.31 5.89 5.41
N ASN A 63 -8.25 5.64 6.17
CA ASN A 63 -6.98 5.24 5.59
C ASN A 63 -7.11 3.78 5.11
N ILE A 64 -6.82 3.53 3.84
CA ILE A 64 -6.70 2.20 3.27
C ILE A 64 -5.25 1.99 2.86
N LEU A 65 -4.77 0.76 3.02
CA LEU A 65 -3.47 0.38 2.48
C LEU A 65 -3.68 -0.15 1.07
N VAL A 66 -2.86 0.34 0.13
CA VAL A 66 -2.85 -0.10 -1.25
C VAL A 66 -1.55 -0.84 -1.49
N ALA A 67 -1.63 -2.12 -1.83
CA ALA A 67 -0.49 -2.87 -2.35
C ALA A 67 -0.56 -2.88 -3.88
N CYS A 68 0.58 -2.68 -4.53
CA CYS A 68 0.73 -2.71 -5.98
C CYS A 68 1.89 -3.63 -6.33
N ASP A 69 1.64 -4.68 -7.12
CA ASP A 69 2.71 -5.51 -7.66
C ASP A 69 3.35 -4.88 -8.91
N PHE A 70 4.30 -5.57 -9.52
CA PHE A 70 4.97 -5.05 -10.71
C PHE A 70 4.15 -5.16 -12.00
N ASP A 71 3.05 -5.92 -12.00
CA ASP A 71 2.08 -5.95 -13.10
C ASP A 71 1.03 -4.83 -12.97
N MET A 72 1.22 -3.92 -11.99
CA MET A 72 0.31 -2.82 -11.69
C MET A 72 -1.07 -3.30 -11.21
N CYS A 73 -1.15 -4.48 -10.61
CA CYS A 73 -2.37 -4.97 -9.97
C CYS A 73 -2.47 -4.38 -8.57
N PHE A 74 -3.57 -3.69 -8.30
CA PHE A 74 -3.82 -3.03 -7.02
C PHE A 74 -4.68 -3.89 -6.11
N THR A 75 -4.19 -4.18 -4.91
CA THR A 75 -4.96 -4.82 -3.84
C THR A 75 -5.21 -3.81 -2.73
N LEU A 76 -6.49 -3.66 -2.34
CA LEU A 76 -6.92 -2.71 -1.32
C LEU A 76 -7.20 -3.43 -0.01
N TYR A 77 -6.58 -2.95 1.07
CA TYR A 77 -6.80 -3.43 2.42
C TYR A 77 -7.48 -2.36 3.26
N CYS A 78 -8.67 -2.70 3.74
CA CYS A 78 -9.42 -1.90 4.68
C CYS A 78 -9.14 -2.45 6.09
N LEU A 79 -8.44 -1.68 6.92
CA LEU A 79 -8.27 -2.07 8.33
C LEU A 79 -9.53 -1.66 9.09
N ASP A 80 -10.30 -2.62 9.55
CA ASP A 80 -11.41 -2.37 10.46
C ASP A 80 -10.84 -2.19 11.87
N TYR A 81 -11.02 -0.98 12.41
CA TYR A 81 -10.75 -0.64 13.82
C TYR A 81 -12.09 -0.45 14.53
#